data_AF-A0A0S9R519-F1
#
_entry.id   AF-A0A0S9R519-F1
#
_cell.length_a   1.000
_cell.length_b   1.000
_cell.length_c   1.000
_cell.angle_alpha   90.00
_cell.angle_beta   90.00
_cell.angle_gamma   90.00
#
_symmetry.space_group_name_H-M   'P 1'
#
loop_
_entity.id
_entity.type
_entity.pdbx_description
1 polymer ?
#
loop_
_entity_poly.entity_id
_entity_poly.type
_entity_poly.pdbx_seq_one_letter_code
_entity_poly.pdbx_strand_id
1 'polypeptide(L)' 'MKRLTVRRLVGKDTVFITGYKSRELIYAVGGKPLWNRTYQAWMTGVRRGSDVIALAELEGYEVSYDEFGGAA' A
#
# COMPACT_ATOMS: atom_id res chain seq x y z
N MET A 1 -0.59 -15.99 7.37
CA MET A 1 -1.24 -15.80 6.05
C MET A 1 -0.66 -14.55 5.41
N LYS A 2 -0.22 -14.61 4.14
CA LYS A 2 0.34 -13.47 3.41
C LYS A 2 -0.79 -12.60 2.88
N ARG A 3 -1.26 -11.64 3.69
CA ARG A 3 -2.32 -10.69 3.28
C ARG A 3 -1.77 -9.27 3.25
N LEU A 4 -2.11 -8.53 2.21
CA LEU A 4 -1.80 -7.12 2.04
C LEU A 4 -3.11 -6.35 1.84
N THR A 5 -3.27 -5.25 2.57
CA THR A 5 -4.38 -4.32 2.34
C THR A 5 -3.80 -3.03 1.80
N VAL A 6 -4.28 -2.60 0.63
CA VAL A 6 -3.88 -1.34 0.02
C VAL A 6 -5.08 -0.41 -0.04
N ARG A 7 -4.92 0.77 0.55
CA ARG A 7 -5.92 1.82 0.57
C ARG A 7 -5.43 3.04 -0.19
N ARG A 8 -6.21 3.52 -1.15
CA ARG A 8 -5.92 4.76 -1.89
C ARG A 8 -6.83 5.88 -1.44
N LEU A 9 -6.27 7.08 -1.28
CA LEU A 9 -7.07 8.30 -1.10
C LEU A 9 -7.33 8.92 -2.48
N VAL A 10 -8.61 9.07 -2.83
CA VAL A 10 -9.00 9.71 -4.09
C VAL A 10 -8.55 11.18 -4.08
N GLY A 11 -7.98 11.64 -5.20
CA GLY A 11 -7.47 13.01 -5.32
C GLY A 11 -6.13 13.27 -4.62
N LYS A 12 -5.47 12.25 -4.07
CA LYS A 12 -4.11 12.33 -3.53
C LYS A 12 -3.19 11.34 -4.25
N ASP A 13 -1.93 11.74 -4.45
CA ASP A 13 -0.89 10.84 -4.97
C ASP A 13 -0.25 10.03 -3.82
N THR A 14 -1.08 9.31 -3.06
CA THR A 14 -0.61 8.51 -1.94
C THR A 14 -1.50 7.30 -1.72
N VAL A 15 -0.87 6.16 -1.44
CA VAL A 15 -1.52 4.94 -0.96
C VAL A 15 -0.99 4.56 0.42
N PHE A 16 -1.83 3.89 1.18
CA PHE A 16 -1.56 3.31 2.48
C PHE A 16 -1.53 1.80 2.34
N ILE A 17 -0.50 1.17 2.87
CA ILE A 17 -0.25 -0.26 2.73
C ILE A 17 -0.08 -0.83 4.13
N THR A 18 -0.90 -1.82 4.45
CA THR A 18 -0.84 -2.58 5.71
C THR A 18 -0.80 -4.07 5.44
N GLY A 19 -0.50 -4.84 6.48
CA GLY A 19 -0.44 -6.29 6.41
C GLY A 19 0.98 -6.83 6.40
N TYR A 20 1.09 -8.12 6.09
CA TYR A 20 2.32 -8.89 6.26
C TYR A 20 3.43 -8.33 5.37
N LYS A 21 4.59 -8.01 5.97
CA LYS A 21 5.78 -7.50 5.27
C LYS A 21 5.54 -6.31 4.34
N SER A 22 4.48 -5.52 4.58
CA SER A 22 4.11 -4.37 3.76
C SER A 22 5.23 -3.33 3.62
N ARG A 23 6.00 -3.10 4.69
CA ARG A 23 7.17 -2.22 4.67
C ARG A 23 8.27 -2.73 3.74
N GLU A 24 8.57 -4.02 3.84
CA GLU A 24 9.61 -4.70 3.08
C GLU A 24 9.26 -4.71 1.58
N LEU A 25 8.00 -4.93 1.23
CA LEU A 25 7.53 -4.85 -0.16
C LEU A 25 7.70 -3.45 -0.76
N ILE A 26 7.46 -2.39 0.02
CA ILE A 26 7.70 -1.01 -0.45
C ILE A 26 9.19 -0.78 -0.73
N TYR A 27 10.09 -1.28 0.12
CA TYR A 27 11.52 -1.18 -0.14
C TYR A 27 11.96 -1.99 -1.36
N ALA A 28 11.38 -3.18 -1.56
CA ALA A 28 11.73 -4.06 -2.68
C ALA A 28 11.46 -3.42 -4.05
N VAL A 29 10.43 -2.56 -4.15
CA VAL A 29 10.14 -1.80 -5.38
C VAL A 29 10.87 -0.45 -5.45
N GLY A 30 11.86 -0.21 -4.59
CA GLY A 30 12.62 1.04 -4.54
C GLY A 30 11.84 2.22 -3.96
N GLY A 31 10.79 1.94 -3.18
CA GLY A 31 10.06 2.94 -2.42
C GLY A 31 10.74 3.33 -1.11
N LYS A 32 10.28 4.41 -0.50
CA LYS A 32 10.68 4.85 0.84
C LYS A 32 9.43 4.90 1.73
N PRO A 33 9.14 3.83 2.48
CA PRO A 33 7.91 3.75 3.26
C PRO A 33 7.94 4.77 4.40
N LEU A 34 6.88 5.59 4.49
CA LEU A 34 6.68 6.52 5.61
C LEU A 34 5.57 6.01 6.51
N TRP A 35 5.81 5.96 7.82
CA TRP A 35 4.77 5.53 8.75
C TRP A 35 3.73 6.62 8.95
N ASN A 36 2.46 6.31 8.73
CA ASN A 36 1.34 7.17 9.08
C ASN A 36 0.68 6.68 10.37
N ARG A 37 0.66 7.54 11.40
CA ARG A 37 0.04 7.20 12.69
C ARG A 37 -1.49 7.14 12.64
N THR A 38 -2.14 7.99 11.85
CA THR A 38 -3.60 8.08 11.75
C THR A 38 -4.21 6.81 11.16
N TYR A 39 -3.64 6.31 10.07
CA TYR A 39 -4.12 5.12 9.37
C TYR A 39 -3.38 3.84 9.80
N GLN A 40 -2.41 3.95 10.71
CA GLN A 40 -1.54 2.86 11.16
C GLN A 40 -0.98 2.04 9.99
N ALA A 41 -0.43 2.74 9.00
CA ALA A 41 -0.06 2.17 7.72
C ALA A 41 1.21 2.77 7.14
N TRP A 42 1.87 2.01 6.26
CA TRP A 42 2.99 2.51 5.47
C TRP A 42 2.48 3.26 4.25
N MET A 43 3.00 4.47 4.03
CA MET A 43 2.64 5.29 2.88
C MET A 43 3.70 5.23 1.80
N THR A 44 3.23 5.27 0.55
CA THR A 44 4.06 5.49 -0.64
C THR A 44 3.23 6.18 -1.74
N GLY A 45 3.87 6.70 -2.78
CA GLY A 45 3.16 7.31 -3.93
C GLY A 45 2.38 6.28 -4.74
N VAL A 46 1.36 6.71 -5.52
CA VAL A 46 0.44 5.78 -6.20
C VAL A 46 1.18 4.84 -7.16
N ARG A 47 2.12 5.36 -7.95
CA ARG A 47 2.93 4.56 -8.87
C ARG A 47 3.67 3.43 -8.15
N ARG A 48 4.32 3.75 -7.02
CA ARG A 48 5.00 2.74 -6.20
C ARG A 48 4.02 1.80 -5.52
N GLY A 49 2.84 2.28 -5.15
CA GLY A 49 1.76 1.44 -4.67
C GLY A 49 1.37 0.34 -5.66
N SER A 50 1.23 0.69 -6.93
CA SER A 50 0.96 -0.28 -8.00
C SER A 50 2.09 -1.30 -8.15
N ASP A 51 3.35 -0.86 -8.09
CA ASP A 51 4.51 -1.78 -8.11
C ASP A 51 4.47 -2.77 -6.92
N VAL A 52 4.10 -2.28 -5.72
CA VAL A 52 3.99 -3.12 -4.51
C VAL A 52 2.88 -4.17 -4.66
N ILE A 53 1.73 -3.78 -5.20
CA ILE A 53 0.61 -4.70 -5.44
C ILE A 53 1.06 -5.82 -6.38
N ALA A 54 1.65 -5.46 -7.52
CA ALA A 54 2.11 -6.43 -8.50
C ALA A 54 3.16 -7.40 -7.92
N LEU A 55 4.12 -6.89 -7.13
CA LEU A 55 5.09 -7.75 -6.44
C LEU A 55 4.41 -8.68 -5.43
N ALA A 56 3.47 -8.17 -4.65
CA ALA A 56 2.77 -8.98 -3.65
C ALA A 56 1.96 -10.11 -4.31
N GLU A 57 1.25 -9.83 -5.41
CA GLU A 57 0.53 -10.85 -6.17
C GLU A 57 1.47 -11.92 -6.74
N LEU A 58 2.62 -11.52 -7.29
CA LEU A 58 3.66 -12.45 -7.77
C LEU A 58 4.23 -13.34 -6.66
N GLU A 59 4.38 -12.81 -5.43
CA GLU A 59 4.84 -13.58 -4.28
C GLU A 59 3.73 -14.42 -3.59
N GLY A 60 2.52 -14.41 -4.15
CA GLY A 60 1.35 -15.18 -3.69
C GLY A 60 0.64 -14.59 -2.47
N TYR A 61 0.61 -13.26 -2.35
CA TYR A 61 -0.16 -12.58 -1.31
C TYR A 61 -1.63 -12.47 -1.74
N GLU A 62 -2.53 -12.58 -0.77
CA GLU A 62 -3.91 -12.15 -0.93
C GLU A 62 -3.96 -10.63 -0.77
N VAL A 63 -4.24 -9.91 -1.84
CA VAL A 63 -4.30 -8.44 -1.84
C VAL A 63 -5.75 -7.97 -1.81
N SER A 64 -6.08 -7.11 -0.86
CA SER A 64 -7.36 -6.40 -0.81
C SER A 64 -7.16 -4.91 -1.11
N TYR A 65 -8.09 -4.34 -1.87
CA TYR A 65 -8.03 -2.96 -2.33
C TYR A 65 -9.25 -2.17 -1.88
N ASP A 66 -9.02 -0.93 -1.46
CA ASP A 66 -10.03 -0.02 -0.91
C ASP A 66 -9.75 1.42 -1.38
N GLU A 67 -10.73 2.10 -1.98
CA GLU A 67 -10.63 3.51 -2.33
C GLU A 67 -11.52 4.34 -1.41
N PHE A 68 -10.91 5.25 -0.66
CA PHE A 68 -11.66 6.26 0.08
C PHE A 68 -11.76 7.53 -0.75
N GLY A 69 -12.96 7.75 -1.30
CA GLY A 69 -13.42 9.08 -1.67
C GLY A 69 -13.92 9.78 -0.42
N GLY A 70 -13.16 10.75 0.09
CA GLY A 70 -13.74 11.71 1.02
C GLY A 70 -14.85 12.43 0.26
N ALA A 71 -16.11 12.08 0.54
CA ALA A 71 -17.20 12.99 0.26
C ALA A 71 -16.88 14.29 1.03
N ALA A 72 -16.64 15.34 0.26
CA ALA A 72 -16.44 16.69 0.76
C ALA A 72 -17.69 17.19 1.49
#